data_AF-A0A2S6A2T6-F1
#
_entry.id   AF-A0A2S6A2T6-F1
#
_cell.length_a   1.000
_cell.length_b   1.000
_cell.length_c   1.000
_cell.angle_alpha   90.00
_cell.angle_beta   90.00
_cell.angle_gamma   90.00
#
_symmetry.space_group_name_H-M   'P 1'
#
loop_
_entity.id
_entity.type
_entity.pdbx_description
1 polymer ?
#
loop_
_entity_poly.entity_id
_entity_poly.type
_entity_poly.pdbx_seq_one_letter_code
_entity_poly.pdbx_strand_id
1 'polypeptide(L)'
;MRLRRSTPYGAGIGRVRRGKGFAYVDENGFAVTDPEATQRIDDLVIPPAWRKVWICPHAHGHIQAVGVDAAGRRQYLYHEQWRRGCDEEKFDRMLEVAAQLPSLREQVGADLRRSGLDRRRVEAVVIGLLDRGVFRIGSEEYAEENGTRGVATLLHEQVRVSGKEMRFDYVAKGGIRRRLGGHRMPEFAASSQQRRAAGDDRGGRGIGQHPGAEKFAGERRGTPRP
;
A
#
# COMPACT_ATOMS: atom_id res chain seq x y z
N MET A 1 10.97 12.96 -26.65
CA MET A 1 12.28 12.71 -25.99
C MET A 1 12.21 11.36 -25.30
N ARG A 2 13.22 10.48 -25.43
CA ARG A 2 13.20 9.15 -24.79
C ARG A 2 13.65 9.27 -23.33
N LEU A 3 12.81 8.83 -22.40
CA LEU A 3 13.14 8.81 -20.96
C LEU A 3 14.14 7.70 -20.64
N ARG A 4 15.03 7.97 -19.69
CA ARG A 4 16.05 7.04 -19.19
C ARG A 4 15.67 6.54 -17.80
N ARG A 5 15.82 5.23 -17.59
CA ARG A 5 15.73 4.67 -16.24
C ARG A 5 16.94 5.13 -15.43
N SER A 6 16.69 5.76 -14.29
CA SER A 6 17.69 6.24 -13.36
C SER A 6 17.82 5.27 -12.19
N THR A 7 19.00 5.21 -11.58
CA THR A 7 19.28 4.35 -10.43
C THR A 7 19.55 5.25 -9.23
N PRO A 8 18.54 5.55 -8.39
CA PRO A 8 18.72 6.38 -7.21
C PRO A 8 19.81 5.80 -6.30
N TYR A 9 20.57 6.67 -5.63
CA TYR A 9 21.68 6.31 -4.74
C TYR A 9 22.91 5.68 -5.43
N GLY A 10 22.92 5.58 -6.76
CA GLY A 10 24.14 5.34 -7.54
C GLY A 10 24.87 6.64 -7.88
N ALA A 11 25.68 6.61 -8.93
CA ALA A 11 26.31 7.78 -9.55
C ALA A 11 25.30 8.93 -9.74
N GLY A 12 25.61 10.10 -9.20
CA GLY A 12 24.73 11.27 -9.29
C GLY A 12 25.22 12.45 -8.47
N ILE A 13 24.36 13.46 -8.37
CA ILE A 13 24.69 14.74 -7.75
C ILE A 13 24.16 14.76 -6.32
N GLY A 14 25.02 15.12 -5.37
CA GLY A 14 24.67 15.35 -3.98
C GLY A 14 24.29 16.81 -3.72
N ARG A 15 23.43 17.04 -2.72
CA ARG A 15 23.14 18.38 -2.20
C ARG A 15 23.78 18.56 -0.82
N VAL A 16 24.62 19.58 -0.68
CA VAL A 16 25.27 19.95 0.57
C VAL A 16 24.83 21.35 1.01
N ARG A 17 24.74 21.58 2.32
CA ARG A 17 24.37 22.90 2.86
C ARG A 17 25.59 23.82 2.80
N ARG A 18 25.42 25.04 2.29
CA ARG A 18 26.48 26.05 2.23
C ARG A 18 25.93 27.43 2.62
N GLY A 19 26.33 27.92 3.78
CA GLY A 19 25.82 29.19 4.33
C GLY A 19 24.29 29.17 4.48
N LYS A 20 23.62 30.15 3.85
CA LYS A 20 22.16 30.27 3.84
C LYS A 20 21.46 29.40 2.77
N GLY A 21 22.21 28.75 1.88
CA GLY A 21 21.67 27.98 0.77
C GLY A 21 22.27 26.58 0.64
N PHE A 22 22.25 26.06 -0.58
CA PHE A 22 22.79 24.76 -0.94
C PHE A 22 23.88 24.90 -2.01
N ALA A 23 24.79 23.94 -2.04
CA ALA A 23 25.69 23.71 -3.15
C ALA A 23 25.52 22.26 -3.64
N TYR A 24 25.87 22.03 -4.89
CA TYR A 24 25.76 20.73 -5.53
C TYR A 24 27.15 20.14 -5.76
N VAL A 25 27.29 18.84 -5.47
CA VAL A 25 28.55 18.11 -5.63
C VAL A 25 28.34 16.90 -6.53
N ASP A 26 29.33 16.57 -7.35
CA ASP A 26 29.31 15.36 -8.15
C ASP A 26 29.58 14.09 -7.30
N GLU A 27 29.68 12.94 -7.96
CA GLU A 27 29.94 11.65 -7.31
C GLU A 27 31.31 11.56 -6.62
N ASN A 28 32.26 12.42 -7.01
CA ASN A 28 33.59 12.50 -6.44
C ASN A 28 33.70 13.59 -5.35
N GLY A 29 32.62 14.34 -5.10
CA GLY A 29 32.56 15.44 -4.14
C GLY A 29 33.03 16.79 -4.69
N PHE A 30 33.32 16.90 -5.98
CA PHE A 30 33.68 18.18 -6.60
C PHE A 30 32.44 19.04 -6.83
N ALA A 31 32.61 20.35 -6.72
CA ALA A 31 31.51 21.28 -6.92
C ALA A 31 31.01 21.22 -8.37
N VAL A 32 29.70 21.04 -8.54
CA VAL A 32 29.03 21.23 -9.82
C VAL A 32 28.97 22.73 -10.09
N THR A 33 29.73 23.20 -11.08
CA THR A 33 29.85 24.62 -11.44
C THR A 33 29.19 24.96 -12.77
N ASP A 34 28.75 23.93 -13.51
CA ASP A 34 28.00 24.12 -14.75
C ASP A 34 26.68 24.89 -14.48
N PRO A 35 26.50 26.07 -15.09
CA PRO A 35 25.29 26.87 -14.92
C PRO A 35 24.03 26.16 -15.39
N GLU A 36 24.10 25.38 -16.48
CA GLU A 36 22.94 24.66 -17.01
C GLU A 36 22.49 23.54 -16.06
N ALA A 37 23.45 22.74 -15.56
CA ALA A 37 23.16 21.73 -14.54
C ALA A 37 22.57 22.35 -13.27
N THR A 38 23.12 23.47 -12.80
CA THR A 38 22.67 24.15 -11.57
C THR A 38 21.25 24.68 -11.72
N GLN A 39 20.97 25.40 -12.81
CA GLN A 39 19.64 25.93 -13.09
C GLN A 39 18.60 24.82 -13.17
N ARG A 40 18.90 23.72 -13.86
CA ARG A 40 18.01 22.56 -13.95
C ARG A 40 17.69 21.99 -12.56
N ILE A 41 18.68 21.91 -11.68
CA ILE A 41 18.48 21.38 -10.33
C ILE A 41 17.59 22.32 -9.51
N ASP A 42 17.78 23.63 -9.65
CA ASP A 42 16.96 24.63 -8.96
C ASP A 42 15.49 24.56 -9.45
N ASP A 43 15.27 24.33 -10.74
CA ASP A 43 13.93 24.13 -11.34
C ASP A 43 13.21 22.87 -10.83
N LEU A 44 13.93 21.90 -10.24
CA LEU A 44 13.31 20.74 -9.59
C LEU A 44 12.59 21.11 -8.27
N VAL A 45 12.87 22.30 -7.71
CA VAL A 45 12.28 22.80 -6.47
C VAL A 45 12.36 21.76 -5.34
N ILE A 46 13.56 21.20 -5.13
CA ILE A 46 13.77 20.17 -4.11
C ILE A 46 13.58 20.79 -2.71
N PRO A 47 12.59 20.34 -1.91
CA PRO A 47 12.29 20.99 -0.63
C PRO A 47 13.53 21.11 0.28
N PRO A 48 13.74 22.27 0.92
CA PRO A 48 14.96 22.54 1.71
C PRO A 48 15.08 21.62 2.93
N ALA A 49 13.96 21.11 3.45
CA ALA A 49 13.94 20.18 4.58
C ALA A 49 14.43 18.77 4.22
N TRP A 50 14.60 18.43 2.93
CA TRP A 50 15.09 17.12 2.53
C TRP A 50 16.57 16.94 2.86
N ARG A 51 16.88 15.81 3.49
CA ARG A 51 18.24 15.34 3.82
C ARG A 51 18.63 14.17 2.93
N LYS A 52 19.92 13.84 2.88
CA LYS A 52 20.47 12.73 2.07
C LYS A 52 19.94 12.77 0.62
N VAL A 53 20.00 13.96 0.02
CA VAL A 53 19.44 14.20 -1.31
C VAL A 53 20.41 13.69 -2.37
N TRP A 54 19.88 12.85 -3.25
CA TRP A 54 20.52 12.42 -4.49
C TRP A 54 19.73 13.01 -5.66
N ILE A 55 20.44 13.50 -6.66
CA ILE A 55 19.87 14.19 -7.82
C ILE A 55 20.42 13.52 -9.08
N CYS A 56 19.54 13.24 -10.03
CA CYS A 56 19.92 12.60 -11.27
C CYS A 56 20.79 13.54 -12.11
N PRO A 57 21.93 13.07 -12.66
CA PRO A 57 22.78 13.90 -13.50
C PRO A 57 22.16 14.16 -14.88
N HIS A 58 21.16 13.37 -15.30
CA HIS A 58 20.54 13.51 -16.61
C HIS A 58 19.13 14.12 -16.54
N ALA A 59 18.88 15.13 -17.37
CA ALA A 59 17.59 15.80 -17.46
C ALA A 59 16.41 14.86 -17.80
N HIS A 60 16.65 13.78 -18.53
CA HIS A 60 15.62 12.83 -18.97
C HIS A 60 15.54 11.55 -18.11
N GLY A 61 16.16 11.56 -16.91
CA GLY A 61 16.02 10.47 -15.95
C GLY A 61 14.61 10.40 -15.34
N HIS A 62 13.99 9.23 -15.31
CA HIS A 62 12.59 9.09 -14.82
C HIS A 62 12.40 9.53 -13.36
N ILE A 63 13.39 9.30 -12.50
CA ILE A 63 13.52 9.91 -11.16
C ILE A 63 14.57 11.00 -11.30
N GLN A 64 14.17 12.23 -10.98
CA GLN A 64 15.01 13.43 -11.01
C GLN A 64 15.72 13.67 -9.67
N ALA A 65 15.07 13.39 -8.54
CA ALA A 65 15.72 13.44 -7.24
C ALA A 65 15.08 12.47 -6.24
N VAL A 66 15.85 12.06 -5.24
CA VAL A 66 15.36 11.35 -4.06
C VAL A 66 15.95 12.00 -2.82
N GLY A 67 15.18 12.05 -1.74
CA GLY A 67 15.65 12.58 -0.47
C GLY A 67 14.87 11.99 0.70
N VAL A 68 15.27 12.34 1.91
CA VAL A 68 14.61 11.97 3.16
C VAL A 68 13.96 13.21 3.75
N ASP A 69 12.65 13.21 3.94
CA ASP A 69 11.92 14.34 4.50
C ASP A 69 12.18 14.55 6.01
N ALA A 70 11.56 15.59 6.57
CA ALA A 70 11.66 15.91 8.00
C ALA A 70 11.12 14.79 8.90
N ALA A 71 10.16 13.99 8.41
CA ALA A 71 9.59 12.85 9.10
C ALA A 71 10.41 11.55 8.91
N GLY A 72 11.57 11.62 8.25
CA GLY A 72 12.43 10.45 8.03
C GLY A 72 12.00 9.56 6.86
N ARG A 73 11.01 9.97 6.07
CA ARG A 73 10.49 9.17 4.95
C ARG A 73 11.25 9.47 3.66
N ARG A 74 11.47 8.43 2.86
CA ARG A 74 12.01 8.59 1.49
C ARG A 74 10.97 9.24 0.59
N GLN A 75 11.36 10.29 -0.11
CA GLN A 75 10.55 11.05 -1.06
C GLN A 75 11.24 11.10 -2.41
N TYR A 76 10.45 11.08 -3.48
CA TYR A 76 10.91 11.01 -4.86
C TYR A 76 10.34 12.18 -5.67
N LEU A 77 11.18 12.78 -6.51
CA LEU A 77 10.77 13.69 -7.58
C LEU A 77 10.95 12.96 -8.91
N TYR A 78 9.87 12.85 -9.68
CA TYR A 78 9.85 12.18 -10.98
C TYR A 78 9.84 13.21 -12.10
N HIS A 79 10.38 12.81 -13.26
CA HIS A 79 10.25 13.60 -14.48
C HIS A 79 8.77 13.73 -14.87
N GLU A 80 8.35 14.90 -15.35
CA GLU A 80 6.95 15.18 -15.63
C GLU A 80 6.35 14.23 -16.68
N GLN A 81 7.05 14.01 -17.80
CA GLN A 81 6.60 13.06 -18.83
C GLN A 81 6.49 11.62 -18.31
N TRP A 82 7.35 11.20 -17.37
CA TRP A 82 7.24 9.88 -16.75
C TRP A 82 5.97 9.79 -15.92
N ARG A 83 5.67 10.83 -15.12
CA ARG A 83 4.45 10.89 -14.32
C ARG A 83 3.21 10.82 -15.21
N ARG A 84 3.17 11.63 -16.28
CA ARG A 84 2.05 11.65 -17.23
C ARG A 84 1.81 10.27 -17.86
N GLY A 85 2.86 9.64 -18.40
CA GLY A 85 2.73 8.29 -18.99
C GLY A 85 2.27 7.24 -17.98
N CYS A 86 2.83 7.22 -16.76
CA CYS A 86 2.36 6.31 -15.72
C CYS A 86 0.92 6.60 -15.26
N ASP A 87 0.47 7.85 -15.31
CA ASP A 87 -0.89 8.21 -14.93
C ASP A 87 -1.90 7.84 -16.03
N GLU A 88 -1.52 7.96 -17.31
CA GLU A 88 -2.27 7.44 -18.46
C GLU A 88 -2.41 5.91 -18.40
N GLU A 89 -1.31 5.17 -18.22
CA GLU A 89 -1.34 3.70 -18.09
C GLU A 89 -2.23 3.23 -16.92
N LYS A 90 -2.19 3.93 -15.79
CA LYS A 90 -3.07 3.63 -14.65
C LYS A 90 -4.54 3.92 -14.98
N PHE A 91 -4.81 4.98 -15.72
CA PHE A 91 -6.16 5.33 -16.14
C PHE A 91 -6.72 4.29 -17.09
N ASP A 92 -5.96 3.87 -18.10
CA ASP A 92 -6.37 2.82 -19.03
C ASP A 92 -6.63 1.49 -18.31
N ARG A 93 -5.72 1.10 -17.41
CA ARG A 93 -5.92 -0.09 -16.58
C ARG A 93 -7.15 0.02 -15.67
N MET A 94 -7.48 1.23 -15.20
CA MET A 94 -8.70 1.46 -14.43
C MET A 94 -9.95 1.27 -15.27
N LEU A 95 -9.93 1.64 -16.56
CA LEU A 95 -11.04 1.37 -17.49
C LEU A 95 -11.23 -0.13 -17.73
N GLU A 96 -10.13 -0.88 -17.89
CA GLU A 96 -10.19 -2.35 -17.98
C GLU A 96 -10.82 -2.97 -16.74
N VAL A 97 -10.39 -2.53 -15.54
CA VAL A 97 -10.98 -2.99 -14.27
C VAL A 97 -12.46 -2.62 -14.21
N ALA A 98 -12.82 -1.38 -14.56
CA ALA A 98 -14.21 -0.91 -14.53
C ALA A 98 -15.13 -1.75 -15.41
N ALA A 99 -14.65 -2.18 -16.59
CA ALA A 99 -15.39 -3.08 -17.48
C ALA A 99 -15.63 -4.47 -16.87
N GLN A 100 -14.74 -4.93 -15.98
CA GLN A 100 -14.86 -6.23 -15.29
C GLN A 100 -15.63 -6.16 -13.96
N LEU A 101 -15.90 -4.96 -13.43
CA LEU A 101 -16.61 -4.82 -12.14
C LEU A 101 -18.00 -5.48 -12.12
N PRO A 102 -18.84 -5.39 -13.17
CA PRO A 102 -20.16 -6.04 -13.15
C PRO A 102 -20.07 -7.56 -12.96
N SER A 103 -19.24 -8.25 -13.75
CA SER A 103 -19.08 -9.71 -13.66
C SER A 103 -18.45 -10.13 -12.33
N LEU A 104 -17.47 -9.36 -11.84
CA LEU A 104 -16.88 -9.58 -10.51
C LEU A 104 -17.94 -9.47 -9.40
N ARG A 105 -18.80 -8.45 -9.45
CA ARG A 105 -19.86 -8.25 -8.44
C ARG A 105 -20.89 -9.38 -8.45
N GLU A 106 -21.25 -9.90 -9.62
CA GLU A 106 -22.11 -11.07 -9.76
C GLU A 106 -21.48 -12.32 -9.11
N GLN A 107 -20.20 -12.59 -9.42
CA GLN A 107 -19.46 -13.71 -8.86
C GLN A 107 -19.32 -13.60 -7.33
N VAL A 108 -18.98 -12.41 -6.83
CA VAL A 108 -18.91 -12.13 -5.38
C VAL A 108 -20.26 -12.36 -4.73
N GLY A 109 -21.36 -11.93 -5.34
CA GLY A 109 -22.71 -12.21 -4.86
C GLY A 109 -23.00 -13.71 -4.76
N ALA A 110 -22.65 -14.48 -5.80
CA ALA A 110 -22.80 -15.93 -5.80
C ALA A 110 -21.96 -16.61 -4.71
N ASP A 111 -20.71 -16.19 -4.54
CA ASP A 111 -19.81 -16.76 -3.54
C ASP A 111 -20.23 -16.43 -2.10
N LEU A 112 -20.81 -15.24 -1.86
CA LEU A 112 -21.35 -14.86 -0.55
C LEU A 112 -22.55 -15.70 -0.10
N ARG A 113 -23.35 -16.21 -1.06
CA ARG A 113 -24.51 -17.09 -0.83
C ARG A 113 -24.14 -18.54 -0.50
N ARG A 114 -22.87 -18.94 -0.68
CA ARG A 114 -22.38 -20.29 -0.38
C ARG A 114 -22.52 -20.62 1.11
N SER A 115 -22.77 -21.89 1.43
CA SER A 115 -22.78 -22.39 2.80
C SER A 115 -21.36 -22.73 3.30
N GLY A 116 -21.14 -22.71 4.62
CA GLY A 116 -19.84 -23.02 5.23
C GLY A 116 -18.82 -21.88 5.17
N LEU A 117 -17.60 -22.14 5.67
CA LEU A 117 -16.45 -21.23 5.63
C LEU A 117 -15.39 -21.79 4.67
N ASP A 118 -15.68 -21.72 3.37
CA ASP A 118 -14.69 -22.05 2.36
C ASP A 118 -13.89 -20.81 1.90
N ARG A 119 -12.73 -21.06 1.28
CA ARG A 119 -11.82 -20.02 0.82
C ARG A 119 -12.50 -18.99 -0.10
N ARG A 120 -13.32 -19.43 -1.05
CA ARG A 120 -13.99 -18.52 -2.00
C ARG A 120 -14.97 -17.60 -1.29
N ARG A 121 -15.69 -18.12 -0.31
CA ARG A 121 -16.60 -17.31 0.50
C ARG A 121 -15.84 -16.24 1.31
N VAL A 122 -14.69 -16.59 1.89
CA VAL A 122 -13.84 -15.63 2.62
C VAL A 122 -13.30 -14.56 1.67
N GLU A 123 -12.80 -14.94 0.51
CA GLU A 123 -12.34 -14.02 -0.54
C GLU A 123 -13.48 -13.07 -0.99
N ALA A 124 -14.69 -13.59 -1.18
CA ALA A 124 -15.86 -12.80 -1.57
C ALA A 124 -16.28 -11.78 -0.49
N VAL A 125 -16.16 -12.11 0.80
CA VAL A 125 -16.35 -11.13 1.89
C VAL A 125 -15.32 -10.02 1.80
N VAL A 126 -14.04 -10.36 1.65
CA VAL A 126 -12.93 -9.39 1.53
C VAL A 126 -13.14 -8.47 0.33
N ILE A 127 -13.38 -9.04 -0.85
CA ILE A 127 -13.59 -8.29 -2.10
C ILE A 127 -14.84 -7.42 -1.99
N GLY A 128 -15.94 -7.95 -1.45
CA GLY A 128 -17.19 -7.21 -1.31
C GLY A 128 -17.09 -6.04 -0.31
N LEU A 129 -16.21 -6.12 0.69
CA LEU A 129 -15.91 -5.02 1.61
C LEU A 129 -15.01 -3.97 0.95
N LEU A 130 -14.07 -4.38 0.10
CA LEU A 130 -13.23 -3.48 -0.70
C LEU A 130 -14.07 -2.70 -1.71
N ASP A 131 -14.93 -3.37 -2.47
CA ASP A 131 -15.80 -2.76 -3.50
C ASP A 131 -16.75 -1.70 -2.91
N ARG A 132 -17.19 -1.89 -1.66
CA ARG A 132 -18.04 -0.93 -0.94
C ARG A 132 -17.26 0.23 -0.31
N GLY A 133 -15.94 0.27 -0.48
CA GLY A 133 -15.07 1.31 0.06
C GLY A 133 -14.96 1.30 1.59
N VAL A 134 -15.32 0.19 2.24
CA VAL A 134 -15.24 0.05 3.71
C VAL A 134 -13.77 0.14 4.15
N PHE A 135 -12.85 -0.34 3.30
CA PHE A 135 -11.45 -0.38 3.63
C PHE A 135 -10.56 -0.04 2.44
N ARG A 136 -9.35 0.39 2.74
CA ARG A 136 -8.24 0.40 1.78
C ARG A 136 -7.54 -0.95 1.82
N ILE A 137 -7.02 -1.37 0.68
CA ILE A 137 -6.04 -2.45 0.60
C ILE A 137 -4.79 -1.92 1.30
N GLY A 138 -4.66 -2.22 2.59
CA GLY A 138 -3.46 -1.88 3.35
C GLY A 138 -2.28 -2.63 2.75
N SER A 139 -1.14 -1.98 2.62
CA SER A 139 0.13 -2.66 2.39
C SER A 139 0.56 -3.34 3.70
N GLU A 140 0.79 -4.64 3.66
CA GLU A 140 1.23 -5.49 4.77
C GLU A 140 2.43 -4.90 5.52
N GLU A 141 3.32 -4.23 4.78
CA GLU A 141 4.52 -3.53 5.27
C GLU A 141 4.25 -2.38 6.27
N TYR A 142 3.00 -1.89 6.39
CA TYR A 142 2.65 -0.76 7.28
C TYR A 142 1.90 -1.17 8.55
N ALA A 143 1.53 -2.45 8.68
CA ALA A 143 0.72 -2.92 9.80
C ALA A 143 1.52 -3.01 11.11
N GLU A 144 2.80 -3.40 11.02
CA GLU A 144 3.64 -3.67 12.20
C GLU A 144 4.26 -2.40 12.81
N GLU A 145 4.65 -1.41 12.00
CA GLU A 145 5.38 -0.22 12.50
C GLU A 145 4.48 0.92 13.01
N ASN A 146 3.22 1.01 12.55
CA ASN A 146 2.35 2.18 12.84
C ASN A 146 1.02 1.83 13.54
N GLY A 147 0.72 0.55 13.78
CA GLY A 147 -0.56 0.12 14.34
C GLY A 147 -1.78 0.38 13.43
N THR A 148 -1.54 0.58 12.12
CA THR A 148 -2.57 0.95 11.14
C THR A 148 -2.97 -0.25 10.31
N ARG A 149 -4.27 -0.56 10.22
CA ARG A 149 -4.76 -1.84 9.64
C ARG A 149 -5.52 -1.66 8.32
N GLY A 150 -5.33 -2.61 7.39
CA GLY A 150 -6.11 -2.78 6.16
C GLY A 150 -7.02 -4.01 6.19
N VAL A 151 -7.72 -4.34 5.10
CA VAL A 151 -8.65 -5.50 5.04
C VAL A 151 -7.99 -6.81 5.40
N ALA A 152 -6.76 -7.02 4.93
CA ALA A 152 -6.02 -8.25 5.16
C ALA A 152 -5.53 -8.41 6.62
N THR A 153 -5.56 -7.35 7.42
CA THR A 153 -4.99 -7.31 8.77
C THR A 153 -6.02 -6.94 9.85
N LEU A 154 -7.32 -7.04 9.56
CA LEU A 154 -8.38 -6.83 10.55
C LEU A 154 -8.43 -8.01 11.52
N LEU A 155 -8.42 -7.71 12.82
CA LEU A 155 -8.65 -8.73 13.84
C LEU A 155 -10.15 -8.94 14.07
N HIS A 156 -10.50 -10.15 14.47
CA HIS A 156 -11.85 -10.59 14.80
C HIS A 156 -12.58 -9.66 15.79
N GLU A 157 -11.88 -9.14 16.79
CA GLU A 157 -12.40 -8.21 17.81
C GLU A 157 -12.87 -6.86 17.24
N GLN A 158 -12.41 -6.52 16.04
CA GLN A 158 -12.66 -5.23 15.37
C GLN A 158 -13.88 -5.28 14.45
N VAL A 159 -14.57 -6.43 14.37
CA VAL A 159 -15.74 -6.66 13.53
C VAL A 159 -16.90 -7.15 14.38
N ARG A 160 -18.05 -6.49 14.27
CA ARG A 160 -19.32 -6.96 14.83
C ARG A 160 -20.30 -7.24 13.71
N VAL A 161 -20.85 -8.45 13.69
CA VAL A 161 -21.83 -8.89 12.68
C VAL A 161 -23.18 -9.12 13.33
N SER A 162 -24.23 -8.48 12.81
CA SER A 162 -25.61 -8.68 13.25
C SER A 162 -26.50 -8.94 12.03
N GLY A 163 -26.92 -10.19 11.85
CA GLY A 163 -27.69 -10.60 10.68
C GLY A 163 -26.92 -10.36 9.37
N LYS A 164 -27.36 -9.34 8.60
CA LYS A 164 -26.78 -8.93 7.31
C LYS A 164 -25.95 -7.63 7.41
N GLU A 165 -25.82 -7.09 8.62
CA GLU A 165 -25.13 -5.83 8.88
C GLU A 165 -23.78 -6.10 9.55
N MET A 166 -22.75 -5.41 9.07
CA MET A 166 -21.41 -5.43 9.65
C MET A 166 -21.05 -4.05 10.19
N ARG A 167 -20.43 -4.04 11.36
CA ARG A 167 -19.82 -2.85 11.97
C ARG A 167 -18.34 -3.12 12.24
N PHE A 168 -17.53 -2.10 12.06
CA PHE A 168 -16.09 -2.14 12.19
C PHE A 168 -15.62 -1.03 13.12
N ASP A 169 -14.71 -1.34 14.04
CA ASP A 169 -14.04 -0.36 14.91
C ASP A 169 -12.54 -0.66 14.93
N TYR A 170 -11.76 0.15 14.23
CA TYR A 170 -10.31 -0.07 14.06
C TYR A 170 -9.53 1.24 13.95
N VAL A 171 -8.22 1.18 14.20
CA VAL A 171 -7.32 2.33 14.01
C VAL A 171 -6.74 2.27 12.59
N ALA A 172 -7.02 3.30 11.80
CA ALA A 172 -6.56 3.45 10.42
C ALA A 172 -5.28 4.28 10.33
N LYS A 173 -4.76 4.47 9.11
CA LYS A 173 -3.56 5.26 8.82
C LYS A 173 -3.58 6.62 9.56
N GLY A 174 -2.51 6.92 10.28
CA GLY A 174 -2.35 8.15 11.06
C GLY A 174 -2.95 8.11 12.47
N GLY A 175 -3.21 6.93 13.04
CA GLY A 175 -3.77 6.78 14.38
C GLY A 175 -5.26 7.14 14.48
N ILE A 176 -5.93 7.33 13.34
CA ILE A 176 -7.32 7.76 13.30
C ILE A 176 -8.23 6.56 13.56
N ARG A 177 -8.93 6.56 14.69
CA ARG A 177 -9.98 5.58 14.97
C ARG A 177 -11.14 5.74 13.98
N ARG A 178 -11.50 4.66 13.31
CA ARG A 178 -12.61 4.60 12.34
C ARG A 178 -13.66 3.65 12.88
N ARG A 179 -14.88 4.18 13.04
CA ARG A 179 -16.10 3.39 13.26
C ARG A 179 -16.92 3.43 11.98
N LEU A 180 -17.11 2.27 11.37
CA LEU A 180 -17.93 2.10 10.19
C LEU A 180 -19.08 1.18 10.57
N GLY A 181 -20.33 1.58 10.32
CA GLY A 181 -21.51 0.81 10.68
C GLY A 181 -22.58 0.88 9.60
N GLY A 182 -23.57 -0.01 9.64
CA GLY A 182 -24.65 -0.02 8.66
C GLY A 182 -24.28 -0.64 7.30
N HIS A 183 -23.10 -1.26 7.16
CA HIS A 183 -22.73 -1.92 5.91
C HIS A 183 -23.52 -3.21 5.77
N ARG A 184 -24.56 -3.15 4.93
CA ARG A 184 -25.39 -4.31 4.61
C ARG A 184 -24.76 -5.08 3.45
N MET A 185 -24.53 -6.37 3.67
CA MET A 185 -24.24 -7.32 2.59
C MET A 185 -25.47 -8.25 2.51
N PRO A 186 -26.46 -7.95 1.65
CA PRO A 186 -27.72 -8.68 1.64
C PRO A 186 -27.57 -10.18 1.35
N GLU A 187 -26.57 -10.49 0.53
CA GLU A 187 -26.09 -11.80 0.11
C GLU A 187 -25.40 -12.58 1.24
N PHE A 188 -24.88 -11.86 2.24
CA PHE A 188 -24.15 -12.45 3.35
C PHE A 188 -25.11 -12.98 4.41
N ALA A 189 -25.17 -14.30 4.54
CA ALA A 189 -25.85 -14.97 5.64
C ALA A 189 -24.82 -15.38 6.71
N ALA A 190 -24.76 -14.65 7.83
CA ALA A 190 -23.84 -14.96 8.93
C ALA A 190 -23.99 -16.42 9.39
N SER A 191 -22.88 -17.18 9.32
CA SER A 191 -22.83 -18.57 9.80
C SER A 191 -22.99 -18.62 11.33
N SER A 192 -23.41 -19.76 11.87
CA SER A 192 -23.56 -19.96 13.32
C SER A 192 -22.25 -19.72 14.10
N GLN A 193 -21.10 -20.00 13.51
CA GLN A 193 -19.77 -19.71 14.08
C GLN A 193 -19.48 -18.20 14.13
N GLN A 194 -19.91 -17.44 13.13
CA GLN A 194 -19.77 -15.97 13.07
C GLN A 194 -20.78 -15.24 13.98
N ARG A 195 -21.83 -15.92 14.45
CA ARG A 195 -22.75 -15.38 15.47
C ARG A 195 -22.16 -15.49 16.88
N ARG A 196 -21.41 -16.56 17.18
CA ARG A 196 -20.74 -16.75 18.48
C ARG A 196 -19.64 -15.73 18.71
N ALA A 197 -18.94 -15.36 17.64
CA ALA A 197 -18.02 -14.24 17.59
C ALA A 197 -18.61 -12.88 18.02
N ALA A 198 -19.90 -12.69 17.78
CA ALA A 198 -20.60 -11.42 17.97
C ALA A 198 -21.32 -11.31 19.32
N GLY A 199 -21.25 -12.35 20.16
CA GLY A 199 -21.90 -12.36 21.46
C GLY A 199 -21.25 -13.34 22.42
N ASP A 200 -20.21 -12.89 23.11
CA ASP A 200 -20.06 -13.11 24.55
C ASP A 200 -19.07 -12.10 25.13
N ASP A 201 -19.55 -11.23 26.02
CA ASP A 201 -18.75 -10.32 26.85
C ASP A 201 -18.51 -10.96 28.24
N ARG A 202 -18.26 -12.27 28.26
CA ARG A 202 -17.87 -12.99 29.47
C ARG A 202 -16.79 -14.02 29.16
N GLY A 203 -15.55 -13.61 29.39
CA GLY A 203 -14.46 -14.48 29.83
C GLY A 203 -14.11 -15.69 28.95
N GLY A 204 -13.07 -15.54 28.15
CA GLY A 204 -12.06 -16.59 28.00
C GLY A 204 -12.05 -17.41 26.70
N ARG A 205 -10.81 -17.54 26.20
CA ARG A 205 -10.26 -18.44 25.17
C ARG A 205 -10.50 -18.06 23.71
N GLY A 206 -9.46 -17.42 23.16
CA GLY A 206 -9.32 -17.11 21.74
C GLY A 206 -9.32 -18.36 20.85
N ILE A 207 -9.66 -18.14 19.59
CA ILE A 207 -9.61 -19.15 18.54
C ILE A 207 -8.13 -19.34 18.16
N GLY A 208 -7.49 -20.18 18.95
CA GLY A 208 -6.15 -20.71 18.72
C GLY A 208 -6.12 -22.10 19.30
N GLN A 209 -6.84 -23.03 18.66
CA GLN A 209 -6.61 -24.49 18.63
C GLN A 209 -7.81 -25.18 17.97
N HIS A 210 -7.70 -25.44 16.67
CA HIS A 210 -8.37 -26.60 16.08
C HIS A 210 -7.27 -27.43 15.41
N PRO A 211 -7.09 -28.71 15.79
CA PRO A 211 -6.05 -29.57 15.24
C PRO A 211 -6.42 -29.93 13.80
N GLY A 212 -5.52 -29.66 12.85
CA GLY A 212 -5.75 -29.98 11.43
C GLY A 212 -4.94 -29.16 10.42
N ALA A 213 -4.25 -28.09 10.84
CA ALA A 213 -3.37 -27.32 9.96
C ALA A 213 -1.92 -27.86 9.88
N GLU A 214 -1.63 -29.01 10.48
CA GLU A 214 -0.36 -29.71 10.31
C GLU A 214 -0.46 -30.69 9.15
N LYS A 215 -0.41 -30.20 7.90
CA LYS A 215 -0.08 -31.04 6.73
C LYS A 215 0.22 -30.26 5.44
N PHE A 216 0.85 -29.09 5.53
CA PHE A 216 1.47 -28.45 4.35
C PHE A 216 2.75 -27.71 4.73
N ALA A 217 3.68 -28.42 5.37
CA ALA A 217 5.06 -27.99 5.56
C ALA A 217 5.96 -29.22 5.50
N GLY A 218 6.10 -29.80 4.30
CA GLY A 218 6.96 -30.93 4.03
C GLY A 218 7.69 -30.72 2.71
N GLU A 219 8.99 -30.48 2.83
CA GLU A 219 10.02 -30.68 1.80
C GLU A 219 9.96 -29.80 0.54
N ARG A 220 10.89 -28.83 0.49
CA ARG A 220 11.96 -28.83 -0.51
C ARG A 220 13.09 -27.90 -0.09
N ARG A 221 14.16 -28.50 0.47
CA ARG A 221 15.51 -27.93 0.37
C ARG A 221 15.98 -28.19 -1.06
N GLY A 222 16.37 -27.13 -1.76
CA GLY A 222 16.95 -27.19 -3.10
C GLY A 222 17.90 -26.02 -3.27
N THR A 223 19.17 -26.37 -3.35
CA THR A 223 20.40 -25.56 -3.41
C THR A 223 20.35 -24.42 -4.42
N PRO A 224 21.00 -23.26 -4.15
CA PRO A 224 21.20 -22.23 -5.16
C PRO A 224 22.47 -22.50 -5.98
N ARG A 225 22.40 -22.32 -7.30
CA ARG A 225 23.53 -21.99 -8.20
C ARG A 225 23.05 -21.89 -9.66
N PRO A 226 23.79 -21.22 -10.55
CA PRO A 226 24.72 -20.10 -10.36
C PRO A 226 24.14 -18.75 -10.83
#